data_AF-A0A1B3X6I5-F1
#
_entry.id   AF-A0A1B3X6I5-F1
#
_cell.length_a   1.000
_cell.length_b   1.000
_cell.length_c   1.000
_cell.angle_alpha   90.00
_cell.angle_beta   90.00
_cell.angle_gamma   90.00
#
_symmetry.space_group_name_H-M   'P 1'
#
loop_
_entity.id
_entity.type
_entity.pdbx_description
1 polymer ?
#
loop_
_entity_poly.entity_id
_entity_poly.type
_entity_poly.pdbx_seq_one_letter_code
_entity_poly.pdbx_strand_id
1 'polypeptide(L)'
;MSETNVGELIRSMSAQRVEVMRAGYEADLMAAWEKGKEAGKAEGISEGEFRGRKQGVISVALNLLRAGSQPAVVAKAAELPEPIIRKLAQDNGIELA
;
A
#
# COMPACT_ATOMS: atom_id res chain seq x y z
N MET A 1 34.42 -50.58 20.72
CA MET A 1 33.75 -49.50 19.98
C MET A 1 34.74 -49.03 18.92
N SER A 2 34.51 -49.35 17.64
CA SER A 2 35.46 -49.01 16.56
C SER A 2 35.35 -47.53 16.19
N GLU A 3 36.46 -46.92 15.78
CA GLU A 3 36.54 -45.53 15.29
C GLU A 3 35.54 -45.24 14.15
N THR A 4 35.15 -46.29 13.40
CA THR A 4 34.13 -46.27 12.35
C THR A 4 32.76 -45.77 12.85
N ASN A 5 32.36 -46.16 14.07
CA ASN A 5 31.07 -45.78 14.67
C ASN A 5 31.06 -44.30 15.09
N VAL A 6 32.20 -43.77 15.57
CA VAL A 6 32.33 -42.36 15.97
C VAL A 6 32.26 -41.43 14.76
N GLY A 7 32.89 -41.80 13.65
CA GLY A 7 32.85 -41.01 12.41
C GLY A 7 31.46 -40.94 11.77
N GLU A 8 30.69 -42.03 11.81
CA GLU A 8 29.29 -42.04 11.34
C GLU A 8 28.38 -41.19 12.22
N LEU A 9 28.56 -41.26 13.55
CA LEU A 9 27.81 -40.42 14.48
C LEU A 9 28.08 -38.93 14.21
N ILE A 10 29.33 -38.51 14.04
CA ILE A 10 29.69 -37.12 13.74
C ILE A 10 29.07 -36.65 12.42
N ARG A 11 29.09 -37.49 11.37
CA ARG A 11 28.47 -37.17 10.08
C ARG A 11 26.95 -37.03 10.21
N SER A 12 26.29 -37.93 10.93
CA SER A 12 24.83 -37.88 11.13
C SER A 12 24.40 -36.62 11.88
N MET A 13 25.11 -36.26 12.96
CA MET A 13 24.84 -35.04 13.73
C MET A 13 25.10 -33.78 12.91
N SER A 14 26.12 -33.78 12.05
CA SER A 14 26.42 -32.65 11.17
C SER A 14 25.34 -32.48 10.11
N ALA A 15 24.89 -33.57 9.48
CA ALA A 15 23.78 -33.54 8.54
C ALA A 15 22.49 -33.04 9.21
N GLN A 16 22.17 -33.54 10.41
CA GLN A 16 21.00 -33.10 11.17
C GLN A 16 21.05 -31.60 11.51
N ARG A 17 22.23 -31.06 11.87
CA ARG A 17 22.39 -29.62 12.12
C ARG A 17 22.17 -28.78 10.87
N VAL A 18 22.67 -29.24 9.72
CA VAL A 18 22.45 -28.57 8.42
C VAL A 18 20.96 -28.56 8.07
N GLU A 19 20.26 -29.69 8.25
CA GLU A 19 18.81 -29.77 8.00
C GLU A 19 18.01 -28.86 8.94
N VAL A 20 18.35 -28.82 10.24
CA VAL A 20 17.70 -27.91 11.20
C VAL A 20 17.94 -26.45 10.84
N MET A 21 19.17 -26.09 10.47
CA MET A 21 19.48 -24.73 10.01
C MET A 21 18.70 -24.38 8.75
N ARG A 22 18.65 -25.29 7.77
CA ARG A 22 17.93 -25.10 6.52
C ARG A 22 16.44 -24.87 6.78
N ALA A 23 15.83 -25.71 7.61
CA ALA A 23 14.42 -25.56 7.97
C ALA A 23 14.15 -24.23 8.69
N GLY A 24 15.06 -23.79 9.57
CA GLY A 24 14.99 -22.47 10.22
C GLY A 24 15.04 -21.33 9.20
N TYR A 25 16.00 -21.36 8.29
CA TYR A 25 16.11 -20.35 7.23
C TYR A 25 14.90 -20.32 6.30
N GLU A 26 14.39 -21.48 5.90
CA GLU A 26 13.19 -21.57 5.07
C GLU A 26 11.97 -20.99 5.81
N ALA A 27 11.83 -21.26 7.11
CA ALA A 27 10.76 -20.70 7.93
C ALA A 27 10.87 -19.17 8.06
N ASP A 28 12.07 -18.65 8.31
CA ASP A 28 12.33 -17.21 8.43
C ASP A 28 12.03 -16.48 7.11
N LEU A 29 12.43 -17.07 5.97
CA LEU A 29 12.14 -16.50 4.65
C LEU A 29 10.64 -16.48 4.35
N MET A 30 9.90 -17.55 4.68
CA MET A 30 8.45 -17.58 4.53
C MET A 30 7.77 -16.53 5.42
N ALA A 31 8.20 -16.40 6.68
CA ALA A 31 7.66 -15.42 7.60
C ALA A 31 7.92 -13.98 7.11
N ALA A 32 9.14 -13.71 6.63
CA ALA A 32 9.50 -12.42 6.06
C ALA A 32 8.67 -12.09 4.80
N TRP A 33 8.44 -13.08 3.95
CA TRP A 33 7.63 -12.94 2.73
C TRP A 33 6.18 -12.60 3.05
N GLU A 34 5.51 -13.37 3.92
CA GLU A 34 4.11 -13.11 4.27
C GLU A 34 3.96 -11.74 4.96
N LYS A 35 4.87 -11.39 5.87
CA LYS A 35 4.87 -10.06 6.49
C LYS A 35 5.04 -8.94 5.46
N GLY A 36 5.95 -9.11 4.49
CA GLY A 36 6.17 -8.13 3.42
C GLY A 36 4.94 -7.97 2.52
N LYS A 37 4.28 -9.09 2.19
CA LYS A 37 3.04 -9.11 1.39
C LYS A 37 1.87 -8.43 2.10
N GLU A 38 1.70 -8.68 3.40
CA GLU A 38 0.67 -8.01 4.21
C GLU A 38 0.92 -6.51 4.31
N ALA A 39 2.16 -6.10 4.58
CA ALA A 39 2.53 -4.69 4.65
C ALA A 39 2.30 -3.98 3.30
N GLY A 40 2.78 -4.56 2.20
CA GLY A 40 2.58 -4.00 0.86
C GLY A 40 1.11 -3.90 0.45
N LYS A 41 0.28 -4.87 0.85
CA LYS A 41 -1.17 -4.81 0.62
C LYS A 41 -1.82 -3.68 1.42
N ALA A 42 -1.46 -3.52 2.69
CA ALA A 42 -1.99 -2.46 3.54
C ALA A 42 -1.62 -1.07 3.01
N GLU A 43 -0.36 -0.88 2.63
CA GLU A 43 0.12 0.37 2.03
C GLU A 43 -0.59 0.67 0.70
N GLY A 44 -0.71 -0.33 -0.18
CA GLY A 44 -1.38 -0.18 -1.47
C GLY A 44 -2.86 0.18 -1.34
N ILE A 45 -3.58 -0.41 -0.38
CA ILE A 45 -4.97 -0.06 -0.09
C ILE A 45 -5.05 1.37 0.42
N SER A 46 -4.24 1.74 1.41
CA SER A 46 -4.26 3.08 1.99
C SER A 46 -3.94 4.17 0.96
N GLU A 47 -2.94 3.95 0.10
CA GLU A 47 -2.60 4.90 -0.95
C GLU A 47 -3.68 4.96 -2.03
N GLY A 48 -4.23 3.81 -2.43
CA GLY A 48 -5.33 3.72 -3.38
C GLY A 48 -6.59 4.45 -2.92
N GLU A 49 -7.00 4.23 -1.67
CA GLU A 49 -8.13 4.91 -1.05
C GLU A 49 -7.92 6.43 -0.99
N PHE A 50 -6.73 6.87 -0.61
CA PHE A 50 -6.41 8.30 -0.52
C PHE A 50 -6.44 8.98 -1.90
N ARG A 51 -5.79 8.37 -2.91
CA ARG A 51 -5.79 8.89 -4.29
C ARG A 51 -7.20 8.87 -4.89
N GLY A 52 -7.93 7.77 -4.71
CA GLY A 52 -9.31 7.61 -5.18
C GLY A 52 -10.26 8.63 -4.55
N ARG A 53 -10.15 8.86 -3.23
CA ARG A 53 -10.95 9.88 -2.53
C ARG A 53 -10.67 11.28 -3.06
N LYS A 54 -9.39 11.64 -3.24
CA LYS A 54 -9.02 12.94 -3.83
C LYS A 54 -9.58 13.12 -5.23
N GLN A 55 -9.46 12.11 -6.09
CA GLN A 55 -10.03 12.13 -7.43
C GLN A 55 -11.56 12.24 -7.41
N GLY A 56 -12.22 11.53 -6.49
CA GLY A 56 -13.66 11.60 -6.29
C GLY A 56 -14.13 13.00 -5.88
N VAL A 57 -13.46 13.63 -4.91
CA VAL A 57 -13.77 15.00 -4.47
C VAL A 57 -13.64 15.99 -5.63
N ILE A 58 -12.57 15.91 -6.42
CA ILE A 58 -12.38 16.76 -7.60
C ILE A 58 -13.47 16.52 -8.64
N SER A 59 -13.82 15.27 -8.91
CA SER A 59 -14.88 14.91 -9.86
C SER A 59 -16.23 15.48 -9.45
N VAL A 60 -16.59 15.34 -8.17
CA VAL A 60 -17.84 15.91 -7.62
C VAL A 60 -17.81 17.44 -7.69
N ALA A 61 -16.70 18.08 -7.32
CA ALA A 61 -16.57 19.54 -7.39
C ALA A 61 -16.79 20.06 -8.81
N LEU A 62 -16.16 19.43 -9.81
CA LEU A 62 -16.36 19.79 -11.23
C LEU A 62 -17.81 19.61 -11.67
N ASN A 63 -18.48 18.53 -11.24
CA ASN A 63 -19.87 18.29 -11.59
C ASN A 63 -20.81 19.34 -10.98
N LEU A 64 -20.57 19.74 -9.73
CA LEU A 64 -21.34 20.81 -9.09
C LEU A 64 -21.15 22.15 -9.80
N LEU A 65 -19.92 22.49 -10.18
CA LEU A 65 -19.63 23.71 -10.95
C LEU A 65 -20.32 23.69 -12.31
N ARG A 66 -20.29 22.57 -13.04
CA ARG A 66 -21.02 22.39 -14.30
C ARG A 66 -22.53 22.47 -14.15
N ALA A 67 -23.05 22.09 -12.99
CA ALA A 67 -24.46 22.23 -12.64
C ALA A 67 -24.84 23.67 -12.22
N GLY A 68 -23.90 24.63 -12.27
CA GLY A 68 -24.14 26.03 -11.92
C GLY A 68 -24.08 26.32 -10.41
N SER A 69 -23.52 25.41 -9.61
CA SER A 69 -23.34 25.66 -8.18
C SER A 69 -22.28 26.74 -7.95
N GLN A 70 -22.54 27.65 -6.99
CA GLN A 70 -21.62 28.73 -6.67
C GLN A 70 -20.27 28.20 -6.14
N PRO A 71 -19.12 28.81 -6.51
CA PRO A 71 -17.80 28.37 -6.07
C PRO A 71 -17.65 28.21 -4.56
N ALA A 72 -18.26 29.11 -3.76
CA ALA A 72 -18.22 29.05 -2.30
C ALA A 72 -18.92 27.79 -1.73
N VAL A 73 -20.04 27.37 -2.34
CA VAL A 73 -20.78 26.16 -1.94
C VAL A 73 -19.97 24.92 -2.29
N VAL A 74 -19.37 24.90 -3.48
CA VAL A 74 -18.52 23.81 -3.94
C VAL A 74 -17.25 23.69 -3.08
N ALA A 75 -16.64 24.82 -2.71
CA ALA A 75 -15.50 24.89 -1.80
C ALA A 75 -15.81 24.26 -0.44
N LYS A 76 -16.97 24.62 0.12
CA LYS A 76 -17.46 24.03 1.37
C LYS A 76 -17.71 22.52 1.24
N ALA A 77 -18.35 22.08 0.16
CA ALA A 77 -18.68 20.67 -0.07
C ALA A 77 -17.44 19.80 -0.34
N ALA A 78 -16.43 20.36 -1.03
CA ALA A 78 -15.18 19.69 -1.33
C ALA A 78 -14.15 19.78 -0.19
N GLU A 79 -14.45 20.54 0.87
CA GLU A 79 -13.52 20.89 1.95
C GLU A 79 -12.19 21.48 1.42
N LEU A 80 -12.30 22.28 0.36
CA LEU A 80 -11.16 22.95 -0.28
C LEU A 80 -11.34 24.48 -0.24
N PRO A 81 -10.24 25.24 -0.17
CA PRO A 81 -10.30 26.70 -0.33
C PRO A 81 -10.93 27.11 -1.66
N GLU A 82 -11.77 28.14 -1.63
CA GLU A 82 -12.45 28.68 -2.82
C GLU A 82 -11.50 29.07 -3.97
N PRO A 83 -10.30 29.66 -3.73
CA PRO A 83 -9.34 29.91 -4.80
C PRO A 83 -8.92 28.64 -5.58
N ILE A 84 -8.86 27.48 -4.90
CA ILE A 84 -8.56 26.21 -5.56
C ILE A 84 -9.72 25.77 -6.46
N ILE A 85 -10.97 25.94 -6.00
CA ILE A 85 -12.16 25.63 -6.82
C ILE A 85 -12.25 26.54 -8.04
N ARG A 86 -11.94 27.84 -7.89
CA ARG A 86 -11.93 28.78 -9.01
C ARG A 86 -10.86 28.42 -10.04
N LYS A 87 -9.66 28.06 -9.59
CA LYS A 87 -8.60 27.56 -10.46
C LYS A 87 -9.01 26.26 -11.14
N LEU A 88 -9.62 25.33 -10.41
CA LEU A 88 -10.10 24.06 -10.96
C LEU A 88 -11.14 24.26 -12.07
N ALA A 89 -12.07 25.20 -11.90
CA ALA A 89 -13.04 25.58 -12.92
C ALA A 89 -12.34 26.17 -14.16
N GLN A 90 -11.40 27.10 -13.96
CA GLN A 90 -10.62 27.72 -15.03
C GLN A 90 -9.83 26.68 -15.84
N ASP A 91 -9.10 25.78 -15.16
CA ASP A 91 -8.31 24.71 -15.78
C ASP A 91 -9.19 23.74 -16.59
N ASN A 92 -10.49 23.69 -16.30
CA ASN A 92 -11.47 22.82 -16.97
C ASN A 92 -12.45 23.58 -17.89
N GLY A 93 -12.20 24.87 -18.17
CA GLY A 93 -13.01 25.68 -19.08
C GLY A 93 -14.46 25.89 -18.62
N ILE A 94 -14.71 25.86 -17.30
CA ILE A 94 -16.03 26.10 -16.72
C ILE A 94 -16.17 27.60 -16.43
N GLU A 95 -17.11 28.26 -17.11
CA GLU A 95 -17.50 29.63 -16.79
C GLU A 95 -18.21 29.65 -15.43
N LEU A 96 -17.68 30.47 -14.52
CA LEU A 96 -18.26 30.65 -13.20
C LEU A 96 -19.29 31.78 -13.28
N ALA A 97 -20.51 31.48 -12.81
CA ALA A 97 -21.57 32.46 -12.60
C ALA A 97 -21.25 33.39 -11.42
#